data_AF-A0A9D2PJ75-F1
#
_entry.id   AF-A0A9D2PJ75-F1
#
_cell.length_a   1.000
_cell.length_b   1.000
_cell.length_c   1.000
_cell.angle_alpha   90.00
_cell.angle_beta   90.00
_cell.angle_gamma   90.00
#
_symmetry.space_group_name_H-M   'P 1'
#
loop_
_entity.id
_entity.type
_entity.pdbx_description
1 polymer ?
#
loop_
_entity_poly.entity_id
_entity_poly.type
_entity_poly.pdbx_seq_one_letter_code
_entity_poly.pdbx_strand_id
1 'polypeptide(L)'
;MKIQDKDTFDKANVFGQGEENSAFAQFFIGNSYLNPLTDPKACPVFLANVTFEPGCRNNWHIHHAKTGGGQILICTAGSGWYQEEG
;
A
#
# COMPACT_ATOMS: atom_id res chain seq x y z
N MET A 1 -6.66 -15.93 8.81
CA MET A 1 -6.55 -14.47 8.60
C MET A 1 -7.39 -13.77 9.66
N LYS A 2 -6.93 -12.63 10.23
CA LYS A 2 -7.65 -11.94 11.34
C LYS A 2 -8.97 -11.28 10.91
N ILE A 3 -9.12 -10.96 9.63
CA ILE A 3 -10.32 -10.37 9.03
C ILE A 3 -10.72 -11.27 7.85
N GLN A 4 -12.00 -11.62 7.72
CA GLN A 4 -12.49 -12.53 6.69
C GLN A 4 -13.62 -11.95 5.82
N ASP A 5 -14.19 -10.82 6.22
CA ASP A 5 -15.29 -10.14 5.52
C ASP A 5 -14.97 -8.66 5.25
N LYS A 6 -15.60 -8.14 4.20
CA LYS A 6 -15.39 -6.76 3.70
C LYS A 6 -15.82 -5.71 4.71
N ASP A 7 -16.95 -5.91 5.40
CA ASP A 7 -17.50 -4.94 6.35
C ASP A 7 -16.56 -4.70 7.54
N THR A 8 -15.97 -5.78 8.07
CA THR A 8 -14.99 -5.70 9.14
C THR A 8 -13.69 -5.05 8.66
N PHE A 9 -13.26 -5.37 7.43
CA PHE A 9 -12.09 -4.73 6.82
C PHE A 9 -12.31 -3.22 6.65
N ASP A 10 -13.46 -2.81 6.13
CA ASP A 10 -13.76 -1.40 5.84
C ASP A 10 -13.83 -0.56 7.11
N LYS A 11 -14.33 -1.11 8.21
CA LYS A 11 -14.29 -0.47 9.53
C LYS A 11 -12.87 -0.28 10.06
N ALA A 12 -11.96 -1.21 9.75
CA ALA A 12 -10.56 -1.13 10.16
C ALA A 12 -9.72 -0.25 9.21
N ASN A 13 -10.07 -0.17 7.93
CA ASN A 13 -9.38 0.62 6.92
C ASN A 13 -9.76 2.11 7.02
N VAL A 14 -9.36 2.74 8.11
CA VAL A 14 -9.71 4.14 8.45
C VAL A 14 -9.26 5.17 7.42
N PHE A 15 -8.27 4.83 6.59
CA PHE A 15 -7.77 5.71 5.52
C PHE A 15 -8.47 5.48 4.17
N GLY A 16 -9.40 4.53 4.08
CA GLY A 16 -10.16 4.22 2.87
C GLY A 16 -9.36 3.48 1.80
N GLN A 17 -10.05 2.69 0.98
CA GLN A 17 -9.45 1.83 -0.05
C GLN A 17 -8.81 2.64 -1.20
N GLY A 18 -9.42 3.75 -1.58
CA GLY A 18 -9.03 4.53 -2.76
C GLY A 18 -9.48 3.90 -4.07
N GLU A 19 -8.85 4.33 -5.15
CA GLU A 19 -9.18 3.89 -6.51
C GLU A 19 -8.30 2.70 -6.92
N GLU A 20 -8.72 1.97 -7.96
CA GLU A 20 -7.91 0.91 -8.53
C GLU A 20 -6.53 1.43 -8.96
N ASN A 21 -5.48 0.70 -8.61
CA ASN A 21 -4.10 1.09 -8.87
C ASN A 21 -3.67 0.85 -10.34
N SER A 22 -4.56 1.14 -11.29
CA SER A 22 -4.39 0.77 -12.71
C SER A 22 -3.15 1.41 -13.34
N ALA A 23 -2.75 2.60 -12.89
CA ALA A 23 -1.53 3.28 -13.36
C ALA A 23 -0.24 2.50 -13.05
N PHE A 24 -0.25 1.68 -12.00
CA PHE A 24 0.91 0.90 -11.55
C PHE A 24 0.68 -0.61 -11.64
N ALA A 25 -0.43 -1.07 -12.22
CA ALA A 25 -0.82 -2.48 -12.25
C ALA A 25 0.28 -3.42 -12.79
N GLN A 26 1.11 -2.96 -13.74
CA GLN A 26 2.25 -3.73 -14.26
C GLN A 26 3.30 -4.12 -13.21
N PHE A 27 3.33 -3.42 -12.07
CA PHE A 27 4.26 -3.68 -10.96
C PHE A 27 3.67 -4.57 -9.87
N PHE A 28 2.44 -5.07 -10.05
CA PHE A 28 1.73 -5.90 -9.08
C PHE A 28 1.26 -7.19 -9.73
N ILE A 29 1.15 -8.23 -8.89
CA ILE A 29 0.39 -9.44 -9.21
C ILE A 29 -0.87 -9.39 -8.36
N GLY A 30 -2.04 -9.46 -8.99
CA GLY A 30 -3.34 -9.26 -8.34
C GLY A 30 -3.77 -7.79 -8.25
N ASN A 31 -4.93 -7.55 -7.64
CA ASN A 31 -5.53 -6.22 -7.58
C ASN A 31 -5.06 -5.45 -6.34
N SER A 32 -4.65 -4.20 -6.57
CA SER A 32 -4.33 -3.23 -5.51
C SER A 32 -5.08 -1.93 -5.75
N TYR A 33 -5.25 -1.17 -4.68
CA TYR A 33 -5.94 0.12 -4.66
C TYR A 33 -5.07 1.15 -3.96
N LEU A 34 -5.10 2.39 -4.46
CA LEU A 34 -4.24 3.48 -4.01
C LEU A 34 -5.09 4.67 -3.59
N ASN A 35 -4.90 5.12 -2.34
CA ASN A 35 -5.51 6.34 -1.82
C ASN A 35 -4.42 7.33 -1.38
N PRO A 36 -4.07 8.35 -2.19
CA PRO A 36 -3.18 9.42 -1.77
C PRO A 36 -3.73 10.19 -0.56
N LEU A 37 -2.93 10.37 0.49
CA LEU A 37 -3.31 11.06 1.73
C LEU A 37 -2.69 12.46 1.86
N THR A 38 -1.86 12.84 0.88
CA THR A 38 -1.14 14.12 0.85
C THR A 38 -1.30 14.77 -0.50
N ASP A 39 -1.37 16.10 -0.51
CA ASP A 39 -1.25 16.88 -1.74
C ASP A 39 0.25 17.10 -2.04
N PRO A 40 0.78 16.60 -3.16
CA PRO A 40 2.18 16.80 -3.55
C PRO A 40 2.60 18.28 -3.66
N LYS A 41 1.64 19.20 -3.84
CA LYS A 41 1.90 20.65 -3.88
C LYS A 41 2.07 21.27 -2.49
N ALA A 42 1.52 20.64 -1.46
CA ALA A 42 1.51 21.15 -0.08
C ALA A 42 2.43 20.37 0.85
N CYS A 43 2.69 19.09 0.57
CA CYS A 43 3.52 18.21 1.37
C CYS A 43 4.66 17.62 0.53
N PRO A 44 5.93 17.82 0.94
CA PRO A 44 7.08 17.27 0.20
C PRO A 44 7.21 15.75 0.35
N VAL A 45 6.50 15.15 1.33
CA VAL A 45 6.47 13.71 1.54
C VAL A 45 5.23 13.13 0.87
N PHE A 46 5.44 12.22 -0.07
CA PHE A 46 4.34 11.42 -0.62
C PHE A 46 3.91 10.37 0.40
N LEU A 47 2.64 10.42 0.78
CA LEU A 47 1.97 9.46 1.66
C LEU A 47 0.69 8.97 1.01
N ALA A 48 0.50 7.66 0.96
CA ALA A 48 -0.70 7.01 0.46
C ALA A 48 -1.05 5.77 1.29
N ASN A 49 -2.35 5.47 1.39
CA ASN A 49 -2.83 4.18 1.85
C ASN A 49 -2.92 3.24 0.64
N VAL A 50 -2.34 2.04 0.74
CA VAL A 50 -2.41 1.04 -0.33
C VAL A 50 -3.15 -0.17 0.21
N THR A 51 -4.22 -0.58 -0.45
CA THR A 51 -4.98 -1.78 -0.12
C THR A 51 -4.66 -2.89 -1.12
N PHE A 52 -4.34 -4.07 -0.62
CA PHE A 52 -4.04 -5.26 -1.41
C PHE A 52 -5.16 -6.28 -1.23
N GLU A 53 -5.71 -6.80 -2.33
CA GLU A 53 -6.58 -7.98 -2.25
C GLU A 53 -5.81 -9.20 -1.72
N PRO A 54 -6.48 -10.23 -1.16
CA PRO A 54 -5.83 -11.46 -0.76
C PRO A 54 -4.97 -12.06 -1.88
N GLY A 55 -3.69 -12.27 -1.59
CA GLY A 55 -2.71 -12.80 -2.55
C GLY A 55 -2.10 -11.74 -3.49
N CYS A 56 -2.57 -10.49 -3.45
CA CYS A 56 -1.93 -9.40 -4.18
C CYS A 56 -0.56 -9.08 -3.56
N ARG A 57 0.43 -8.84 -4.42
CA ARG A 57 1.76 -8.37 -4.02
C ARG A 57 2.35 -7.48 -5.11
N ASN A 58 3.29 -6.63 -4.74
CA ASN A 58 4.17 -5.95 -5.69
C ASN A 58 5.26 -6.90 -6.21
N ASN A 59 5.90 -6.47 -7.30
CA ASN A 59 7.16 -7.02 -7.78
C ASN A 59 8.33 -6.51 -6.90
N TRP A 60 9.45 -7.22 -6.95
CA TRP A 60 10.70 -6.77 -6.34
C TRP A 60 11.05 -5.36 -6.85
N HIS A 61 11.34 -4.44 -5.93
CA HIS A 61 11.66 -3.05 -6.24
C HIS A 61 12.46 -2.42 -5.10
N ILE A 62 13.10 -1.29 -5.38
CA ILE A 62 13.92 -0.55 -4.41
C ILE A 62 13.53 0.93 -4.46
N HIS A 63 13.32 1.53 -3.29
CA HIS A 63 13.20 2.98 -3.15
C HIS A 63 14.59 3.58 -2.91
N HIS A 64 15.18 4.17 -3.95
CA HIS A 64 16.50 4.81 -3.84
C HIS A 64 16.44 6.11 -3.04
N ALA A 65 17.34 6.26 -2.07
CA ALA A 65 17.56 7.51 -1.34
C ALA A 65 19.05 7.84 -1.27
N LYS A 66 19.40 9.13 -1.41
CA LYS A 66 20.79 9.59 -1.34
C LYS A 66 21.36 9.57 0.09
N THR A 67 20.56 9.95 1.08
CA THR A 67 20.90 9.92 2.51
C THR A 67 19.64 9.74 3.35
N GLY A 68 19.63 8.77 4.28
CA GLY A 68 18.59 8.64 5.32
C GLY A 68 17.15 8.45 4.84
N GLY A 69 16.94 7.94 3.62
CA GLY A 69 15.61 7.68 3.07
C GLY A 69 15.32 6.20 2.85
N GLY A 70 14.24 5.93 2.11
CA GLY A 70 13.72 4.58 1.86
C GLY A 70 12.21 4.61 1.83
N GLN A 71 11.57 3.49 2.15
CA GLN A 71 10.14 3.38 2.33
C GLN A 71 9.83 2.99 3.78
N ILE A 72 8.78 3.60 4.34
CA ILE A 72 8.19 3.18 5.62
C ILE A 72 6.80 2.65 5.31
N LEU A 73 6.50 1.47 5.85
CA LEU A 73 5.18 0.84 5.76
C LEU A 73 4.56 0.77 7.15
N ILE A 74 3.32 1.22 7.27
CA ILE A 74 2.52 1.12 8.50
C ILE A 74 1.30 0.27 8.17
N CYS A 75 1.22 -0.94 8.75
CA CYS A 75 0.08 -1.83 8.56
C CYS A 75 -1.12 -1.33 9.38
N THR A 76 -2.19 -0.93 8.70
CA THR A 76 -3.37 -0.28 9.31
C THR A 76 -4.60 -1.20 9.39
N ALA A 77 -4.78 -2.10 8.42
CA ALA A 77 -5.87 -3.06 8.38
C ALA A 77 -5.44 -4.38 7.72
N GLY A 78 -6.09 -5.49 8.12
CA GLY A 78 -5.82 -6.81 7.55
C GLY A 78 -4.51 -7.44 8.00
N SER A 79 -3.90 -8.25 7.13
CA SER A 79 -2.62 -8.91 7.37
C SER A 79 -1.92 -9.17 6.03
N GLY A 80 -0.61 -8.95 5.98
CA GLY A 80 0.20 -9.13 4.78
C GLY A 80 1.58 -9.69 5.09
N TRP A 81 2.42 -9.77 4.06
CA TRP A 81 3.78 -10.28 4.13
C TRP A 81 4.78 -9.21 3.71
N TYR A 82 5.97 -9.29 4.29
CA TYR A 82 7.13 -8.50 3.91
C TYR A 82 8.31 -9.44 3.71
N GLN A 83 9.12 -9.18 2.68
CA GLN A 83 10.33 -9.94 2.40
C GLN A 83 11.38 -9.02 1.78
N GLU A 84 12.63 -9.16 2.24
CA GLU A 84 13.83 -8.60 1.60
C GLU A 84 14.62 -9.73 0.94
N GLU A 85 15.30 -9.43 -0.16
CA GLU A 85 16.28 -10.34 -0.77
C GLU A 85 17.54 -10.41 0.09
N GLY A 86 18.14 -11.60 0.22
CA GLY A 86 19.31 -11.87 1.07
C GLY A 86 20.47 -12.49 0.31
#